data_AF-A0A1B3SMU6-F1
#
_entry.id   AF-A0A1B3SMU6-F1
#
_cell.length_a   1.000
_cell.length_b   1.000
_cell.length_c   1.000
_cell.angle_alpha   90.00
_cell.angle_beta   90.00
_cell.angle_gamma   90.00
#
_symmetry.space_group_name_H-M   'P 1'
#
loop_
_entity.id
_entity.type
_entity.pdbx_description
1 polymer ?
#
loop_
_entity_poly.entity_id
_entity_poly.type
_entity_poly.pdbx_seq_one_letter_code
_entity_poly.pdbx_strand_id
1 'polypeptide(L)' 'LIGDEDAPFAGGSYVLVQKYLHDMTAWEALSTEEQERIIGRRKLTNVELADDVKPANSHSSLTTLDEGGQEVKILRDNMP' A
#
# COMPACT_ATOMS: atom_id res chain seq x y z
N LEU A 1 -12.52 -9.65 9.24
CA LEU A 1 -13.73 -10.37 8.80
C LEU A 1 -14.92 -9.67 9.42
N ILE A 2 -16.10 -9.75 8.80
CA ILE A 2 -17.33 -9.20 9.37
C ILE A 2 -17.58 -9.84 10.74
N GLY A 3 -17.83 -9.01 11.75
CA GLY A 3 -18.10 -9.38 13.13
C GLY A 3 -19.51 -9.02 13.58
N ASP A 4 -19.64 -8.65 14.85
CA ASP A 4 -20.92 -8.35 15.50
C ASP A 4 -21.61 -7.10 14.92
N GLU A 5 -20.87 -6.25 14.21
CA GLU A 5 -21.40 -5.09 13.51
C GLU A 5 -22.41 -5.48 12.41
N ASP A 6 -22.34 -6.71 11.90
CA ASP A 6 -23.32 -7.28 10.96
C ASP A 6 -23.42 -8.81 11.14
N ALA A 7 -23.92 -9.21 12.31
CA ALA A 7 -23.95 -10.60 12.77
C ALA A 7 -24.48 -11.65 11.77
N PRO A 8 -25.53 -11.40 10.95
CA PRO A 8 -25.98 -12.36 9.94
C PRO A 8 -24.92 -12.75 8.90
N PHE A 9 -23.90 -11.91 8.69
CA PHE A 9 -22.82 -12.13 7.72
C PHE A 9 -21.46 -12.38 8.40
N ALA A 10 -21.46 -12.70 9.70
CA ALA A 10 -20.26 -12.95 10.47
C ALA A 10 -19.36 -14.01 9.80
N GLY A 11 -18.07 -13.73 9.71
CA GLY A 11 -17.09 -14.55 8.99
C GLY A 11 -16.94 -14.22 7.51
N GLY A 12 -17.82 -13.39 6.94
CA GLY A 12 -17.67 -12.83 5.59
C GLY A 12 -16.53 -11.81 5.48
N SER A 13 -16.25 -11.39 4.25
CA SER A 13 -15.31 -10.30 3.95
C SER A 13 -15.74 -9.57 2.68
N TYR A 14 -15.27 -8.34 2.52
CA TYR A 14 -15.36 -7.60 1.27
C TYR A 14 -14.08 -7.81 0.46
N VAL A 15 -14.21 -8.03 -0.84
CA VAL A 15 -13.09 -8.22 -1.77
C VAL A 15 -13.23 -7.26 -2.94
N LEU A 16 -12.14 -6.57 -3.24
CA LEU A 16 -12.02 -5.68 -4.39
C LEU A 16 -10.86 -6.18 -5.26
N VAL A 17 -11.06 -6.20 -6.57
CA VAL A 17 -10.03 -6.60 -7.54
C VAL A 17 -9.80 -5.50 -8.56
N GLN A 18 -8.54 -5.24 -8.86
CA GLN A 18 -8.11 -4.26 -9.85
C GLN A 18 -6.96 -4.85 -10.67
N LYS A 19 -7.08 -4.83 -11.99
CA LYS A 19 -6.01 -5.28 -12.90
C LYS A 19 -5.19 -4.08 -13.33
N TYR A 20 -3.93 -4.03 -12.90
CA TYR A 20 -2.97 -3.00 -13.28
C TYR A 20 -2.05 -3.51 -14.39
N LEU A 21 -1.78 -2.66 -15.38
CA LEU A 21 -0.72 -2.88 -16.36
C LEU A 21 0.37 -1.84 -16.10
N HIS A 22 1.61 -2.29 -16.02
CA HIS A 22 2.77 -1.44 -15.73
C HIS A 22 3.50 -1.07 -17.01
N ASP A 23 3.85 0.22 -17.14
CA ASP A 23 4.84 0.66 -18.11
C ASP A 23 6.24 0.43 -17.52
N MET A 24 6.80 -0.74 -17.81
CA MET A 24 8.10 -1.15 -17.27
C MET A 24 9.25 -0.36 -17.88
N THR A 25 9.14 0.08 -19.13
CA THR A 25 10.17 0.90 -19.78
C THR A 25 10.32 2.24 -19.08
N ALA A 26 9.21 2.92 -18.79
CA ALA A 26 9.23 4.18 -18.04
C ALA A 26 9.71 3.98 -16.60
N TRP A 27 9.29 2.88 -15.95
CA TRP A 27 9.71 2.57 -14.58
C TRP A 27 11.22 2.31 -14.46
N GLU A 28 11.78 1.51 -15.36
CA GLU A 28 13.20 1.13 -15.38
C GLU A 28 14.13 2.29 -15.75
N ALA A 29 13.62 3.33 -16.41
CA ALA A 29 14.37 4.54 -16.70
C ALA A 29 14.63 5.42 -15.46
N LEU A 30 13.87 5.23 -14.38
CA LEU A 30 14.05 5.96 -13.12
C LEU A 30 15.24 5.42 -12.33
N SER A 31 15.92 6.31 -11.61
CA SER A 31 16.93 5.91 -10.62
C SER A 31 16.31 5.06 -9.50
N THR A 32 17.14 4.28 -8.80
CA THR A 32 16.65 3.49 -7.66
C THR A 32 16.05 4.40 -6.59
N GLU A 33 16.67 5.55 -6.33
CA GLU A 33 16.23 6.53 -5.34
C GLU A 33 14.87 7.16 -5.69
N GLU A 34 14.59 7.39 -6.98
CA GLU A 34 13.29 7.85 -7.44
C GLU A 34 12.21 6.77 -7.25
N GLN A 35 12.51 5.52 -7.61
CA GLN A 35 11.60 4.41 -7.38
C GLN A 35 11.31 4.23 -5.88
N GLU A 36 12.33 4.31 -5.03
CA GLU A 36 12.19 4.23 -3.57
C GLU A 36 11.33 5.36 -3.01
N ARG A 37 11.43 6.58 -3.55
CA ARG A 37 10.59 7.72 -3.19
C ARG A 37 9.14 7.56 -3.64
N ILE A 38 8.90 6.98 -4.81
CA ILE A 38 7.55 6.69 -5.31
C ILE A 38 6.86 5.62 -4.44
N ILE A 39 7.59 4.57 -4.04
CA ILE A 39 7.04 3.49 -3.21
C ILE A 39 6.98 3.89 -1.72
N GLY A 40 8.01 4.58 -1.24
CA GLY A 40 8.23 4.94 0.16
C GLY A 40 9.04 3.90 0.96
N ARG A 41 9.74 2.99 0.28
CA ARG A 41 10.58 1.95 0.90
C ARG A 41 11.86 1.73 0.09
N ARG A 42 12.91 1.26 0.76
CA ARG A 42 14.16 0.85 0.13
C ARG A 42 13.94 -0.36 -0.78
N LYS A 43 14.48 -0.33 -2.00
CA LYS A 43 14.18 -1.33 -3.04
C LYS A 43 14.72 -2.70 -2.70
N LEU A 44 15.96 -2.77 -2.21
CA LEU A 44 16.63 -4.05 -1.90
C LEU A 44 16.24 -4.59 -0.51
N THR A 45 16.26 -3.72 0.50
CA THR A 45 16.07 -4.15 1.90
C THR A 45 14.61 -4.11 2.36
N ASN A 46 13.72 -3.52 1.56
CA ASN A 46 12.31 -3.31 1.88
C ASN A 46 12.10 -2.54 3.21
N VAL A 47 13.10 -1.78 3.67
CA VAL A 47 12.98 -0.95 4.88
C VAL A 47 12.21 0.31 4.54
N GLU A 48 11.31 0.74 5.42
CA GLU A 48 10.55 1.97 5.23
C GLU A 48 11.45 3.20 5.22
N LEU A 49 11.14 4.18 4.37
CA LEU A 49 11.82 5.47 4.43
C LEU A 49 11.40 6.22 5.70
N ALA A 50 12.35 6.90 6.32
CA ALA A 50 12.09 7.79 7.45
C ALA A 50 11.11 8.89 7.06
N ASP A 51 10.27 9.34 7.99
CA ASP A 51 9.16 10.26 7.70
C ASP A 51 9.61 11.64 7.17
N ASP A 52 10.81 12.08 7.52
CA ASP A 52 11.42 13.32 7.01
C ASP A 52 11.96 13.20 5.58
N VAL A 53 12.15 11.97 5.08
CA VAL A 53 12.62 11.68 3.71
C VAL A 53 11.48 11.18 2.83
N LYS A 54 10.49 10.49 3.40
CA LYS A 54 9.37 9.84 2.71
C LYS A 54 8.43 10.89 2.12
N PRO A 55 8.27 10.98 0.79
CA PRO A 55 7.37 11.96 0.18
C PRO A 55 5.92 11.71 0.57
N ALA A 56 5.16 12.80 0.81
CA ALA A 56 3.73 12.73 1.11
C ALA A 56 2.89 12.10 -0.01
N ASN A 57 3.40 12.08 -1.25
CA ASN A 57 2.77 11.46 -2.41
C ASN A 57 3.30 10.04 -2.72
N SER A 58 4.11 9.45 -1.83
CA SER A 58 4.54 8.06 -1.99
C SER A 58 3.36 7.10 -1.78
N HIS A 59 3.42 5.93 -2.42
CA HIS A 59 2.37 4.91 -2.30
C HIS A 59 2.10 4.55 -0.84
N SER A 60 3.15 4.29 -0.05
CA SER A 60 3.00 3.97 1.38
C SER A 60 2.34 5.10 2.18
N SER A 61 2.67 6.36 1.91
CA SER A 61 2.04 7.50 2.60
C SER A 61 0.56 7.64 2.24
N LEU A 62 0.22 7.49 0.96
CA LEU A 62 -1.17 7.60 0.49
C LEU A 62 -2.07 6.43 0.90
N THR A 63 -1.46 5.29 1.26
CA THR A 63 -2.17 4.06 1.67
C THR A 63 -2.11 3.79 3.17
N THR A 64 -1.50 4.69 3.94
CA THR A 64 -1.56 4.70 5.40
C THR A 64 -2.63 5.70 5.83
N LEU A 65 -3.72 5.20 6.41
CA LEU A 65 -4.85 6.02 6.86
C LEU A 65 -5.02 5.84 8.36
N ASP A 66 -5.22 6.94 9.09
CA ASP A 66 -5.54 6.94 10.50
C ASP A 66 -6.97 7.44 10.71
N GLU A 67 -7.73 6.71 11.52
CA GLU A 67 -9.06 7.11 11.98
C GLU A 67 -9.11 7.03 13.50
N GLY A 68 -9.00 8.18 14.17
CA GLY A 68 -9.09 8.27 15.62
C GLY A 68 -7.89 7.68 16.37
N GLY A 69 -6.68 7.76 15.80
CA GLY A 69 -5.46 7.18 16.37
C GLY A 69 -5.30 5.68 16.11
N GLN A 70 -6.11 5.12 15.20
CA GLN A 70 -6.02 3.74 14.76
C GLN A 70 -5.82 3.68 13.25
N GLU A 71 -4.82 2.92 12.83
CA GLU A 71 -4.54 2.69 11.42
C GLU A 71 -5.62 1.80 10.78
N VAL A 72 -6.18 2.26 9.66
CA VAL A 72 -7.16 1.51 8.87
C VAL A 72 -6.41 0.52 7.97
N LYS A 73 -6.62 -0.78 8.19
CA LYS A 73 -5.90 -1.86 7.49
C LYS A 73 -6.79 -2.65 6.56
N ILE A 74 -6.16 -3.18 5.51
CA ILE A 74 -6.73 -4.19 4.62
C ILE A 74 -5.77 -5.39 4.51
N LEU A 75 -6.31 -6.54 4.14
CA LEU A 75 -5.51 -7.68 3.70
C LEU A 75 -5.38 -7.65 2.17
N ARG A 76 -4.15 -7.79 1.68
CA ARG A 76 -3.83 -7.81 0.24
C ARG A 76 -3.16 -9.13 -0.11
N ASP A 77 -3.47 -9.63 -1.31
CA ASP A 77 -2.84 -10.82 -1.89
C ASP A 77 -2.53 -10.55 -3.36
N ASN A 78 -1.63 -9.59 -3.59
CA ASN A 78 -1.28 -9.13 -4.94
C ASN A 78 -0.38 -10.17 -5.61
N MET A 79 -0.71 -10.54 -6.85
CA MET A 79 0.07 -11.45 -7.68
C MET A 79 0.60 -10.74 -8.95
N PRO A 80 1.83 -11.02 -9.40
CA PRO A 80 2.36 -10.52 -10.67
C PRO A 80 1.65 -11.06 -11.91
#